data_AF-A0A061BME0-F1
#
_entry.id   AF-A0A061BME0-F1
#
_cell.length_a   1.000
_cell.length_b   1.000
_cell.length_c   1.000
_cell.angle_alpha   90.00
_cell.angle_beta   90.00
_cell.angle_gamma   90.00
#
_symmetry.space_group_name_H-M   'P 1'
#
loop_
_entity.id
_entity.type
_entity.pdbx_description
1 polymer ?
#
loop_
_entity_poly.entity_id
_entity_poly.type
_entity_poly.pdbx_seq_one_letter_code
_entity_poly.pdbx_strand_id
1 'polypeptide(L)'
;MSPIAISDTVSAAASYVNGASNGYSNGHSNGHSSLPAEFSLDVPQQPVDPTAQRRPLESIQVESPNLTYAEDALYAKYTFHSASVDKVQGQDGHVRYQVKPVEKHLEFKTERKVPKTGLMLVGLGGNNGTTLTATVLANRHNISWGTTNGIQTPNYIGSLVRASTMRLGVDSNGDDVHVPISDVLPMVHPNDLVIGGWDISGVPLDQAMRRAKVLEYDLQRQLAPLMAEYKPLPSIYYPTFINANQEDRADNVIPGSDKQAHLEQIRRDIREFKAKNELEQVVVLWTANTERYSLLLDGVNDTADNLLAAIKNSHDEVSPSTIFAVASILEGVPFINGAPNNALVPGAIALAEREGSFIGGDDFKSGQTKVKSVLAEYLVNAGIKPRLIASYNHLGNNDGKNLSAPAQFRSKEISKASVVDDMVASNHLLYKKLDKKKADSADGFVKGASTETPDHCIVIKYLPACGDSKKAIDDYTSEIGMGGQNTLAIYNVCQDSLLATPLIIDLCLLAELMTRVTYKEEGSKDFERLYSVLGLLSYMLKAPLTKPGRPPINSLNRQRQALEAFLRACLALQPSSDLVNFTQLNVQA
;
A
#
# COMPACT_ATOMS: atom_id res chain seq x y z
N MET A 1 13.04 48.97 0.42
CA MET A 1 12.96 49.05 -1.05
C MET A 1 13.95 50.09 -1.53
N SER A 2 15.05 49.65 -2.13
CA SER A 2 15.95 50.45 -2.98
C SER A 2 16.44 49.51 -4.09
N PRO A 3 16.45 49.92 -5.37
CA PRO A 3 16.58 49.00 -6.50
C PRO A 3 18.04 48.74 -6.90
N ILE A 4 18.32 47.51 -7.32
CA ILE A 4 19.58 47.09 -7.93
C ILE A 4 19.53 47.41 -9.43
N ALA A 5 20.58 48.07 -9.92
CA ALA A 5 20.74 48.52 -11.29
C ALA A 5 21.13 47.39 -12.24
N ILE A 6 20.56 47.43 -13.44
CA ILE A 6 20.88 46.60 -14.61
C ILE A 6 22.01 47.29 -15.38
N SER A 7 23.07 46.56 -15.75
CA SER A 7 24.08 47.03 -16.69
C SER A 7 24.09 46.18 -17.96
N ASP A 8 23.64 46.78 -19.05
CA ASP A 8 23.96 46.37 -20.42
C ASP A 8 25.32 46.95 -20.82
N THR A 9 26.17 46.15 -21.46
CA THR A 9 27.17 46.68 -22.41
C THR A 9 27.43 45.67 -23.52
N VAL A 10 26.97 46.06 -24.70
CA VAL A 10 27.29 45.51 -26.02
C VAL A 10 28.67 46.02 -26.46
N SER A 11 29.50 45.18 -27.08
CA SER A 11 30.35 45.52 -28.24
C SER A 11 31.37 44.41 -28.53
N ALA A 12 31.30 43.78 -29.71
CA ALA A 12 32.30 43.96 -30.76
C ALA A 12 32.09 42.95 -31.90
N ALA A 13 31.81 43.48 -33.08
CA ALA A 13 31.68 42.77 -34.34
C ALA A 13 33.05 42.42 -34.95
N ALA A 14 33.12 41.32 -35.71
CA ALA A 14 34.21 41.03 -36.64
C ALA A 14 33.66 40.65 -38.02
N SER A 15 33.73 41.63 -38.92
CA SER A 15 34.00 41.63 -40.36
C SER A 15 33.77 40.39 -41.26
N TYR A 16 33.01 40.67 -42.32
CA TYR A 16 32.79 39.96 -43.60
C TYR A 16 34.03 39.88 -44.54
N VAL A 17 33.83 39.17 -45.67
CA VAL A 17 34.42 39.27 -47.05
C VAL A 17 35.23 38.01 -47.44
N ASN A 18 35.11 37.31 -48.58
CA ASN A 18 34.43 37.45 -49.89
C ASN A 18 34.36 36.07 -50.61
N GLY A 19 33.51 35.89 -51.64
CA GLY A 19 33.75 34.91 -52.71
C GLY A 19 32.50 34.44 -53.46
N ALA A 20 32.36 34.83 -54.74
CA ALA A 20 31.14 34.74 -55.53
C ALA A 20 30.99 33.49 -56.44
N SER A 21 29.72 33.25 -56.81
CA SER A 21 29.20 32.84 -58.14
C SER A 21 28.85 31.37 -58.45
N ASN A 22 27.60 31.26 -58.93
CA ASN A 22 27.01 30.34 -59.91
C ASN A 22 26.59 28.92 -59.51
N GLY A 23 25.27 28.71 -59.54
CA GLY A 23 24.64 27.39 -59.70
C GLY A 23 23.20 27.34 -59.25
N TYR A 24 22.27 27.97 -59.97
CA TYR A 24 20.85 27.67 -59.80
C TYR A 24 20.58 26.24 -60.29
N SER A 25 20.28 25.33 -59.36
CA SER A 25 19.51 24.12 -59.67
C SER A 25 18.45 23.92 -58.58
N ASN A 26 17.19 24.06 -58.98
CA ASN A 26 16.03 23.67 -58.19
C ASN A 26 16.01 22.14 -58.11
N GLY A 27 16.46 21.60 -56.99
CA GLY A 27 16.23 20.21 -56.60
C GLY A 27 15.54 20.21 -55.23
N HIS A 28 14.22 20.07 -55.21
CA HIS A 28 13.50 19.73 -53.99
C HIS A 28 13.81 18.27 -53.61
N SER A 29 14.98 18.05 -53.02
CA SER A 29 15.24 16.89 -52.19
C SER A 29 14.92 17.28 -50.75
N ASN A 30 13.92 16.66 -50.12
CA ASN A 30 13.81 16.63 -48.67
C ASN A 30 15.07 15.91 -48.16
N GLY A 31 16.11 16.68 -47.90
CA GLY A 31 17.41 16.18 -47.48
C GLY A 31 17.28 15.56 -46.09
N HIS A 32 17.24 14.23 -46.04
CA HIS A 32 17.66 13.49 -44.86
C HIS A 32 19.18 13.65 -44.76
N SER A 33 19.64 14.76 -44.18
CA SER A 33 21.01 14.86 -43.69
C SER A 33 21.18 13.82 -42.59
N SER A 34 22.07 12.85 -42.80
CA SER A 34 22.57 11.98 -41.74
C SER A 34 23.18 12.87 -40.65
N LEU A 35 22.56 12.91 -39.48
CA LEU A 35 23.09 13.61 -38.32
C LEU A 35 24.49 13.04 -37.99
N PRO A 36 25.49 13.88 -37.66
CA PRO A 36 26.79 13.42 -37.20
C PRO A 36 26.64 12.48 -36.00
N ALA A 37 27.48 11.45 -35.91
CA ALA A 37 27.49 10.45 -34.85
C ALA A 37 27.79 10.99 -33.42
N GLU A 38 27.97 12.31 -33.27
CA GLU A 38 28.35 12.98 -32.02
C GLU A 38 27.17 13.58 -31.25
N PHE A 39 25.92 13.51 -31.75
CA PHE A 39 24.74 13.87 -30.96
C PHE A 39 24.28 12.67 -30.13
N SER A 40 25.00 12.35 -29.05
CA SER A 40 24.45 11.49 -28.00
C SER A 40 23.30 12.24 -27.32
N LEU A 41 22.09 11.71 -27.47
CA LEU A 41 20.88 12.14 -26.75
C LEU A 41 20.82 11.53 -25.35
N ASP A 42 21.95 11.07 -24.80
CA ASP A 42 21.97 10.34 -23.54
C ASP A 42 21.76 11.31 -22.38
N VAL A 43 20.81 10.96 -21.51
CA VAL A 43 20.51 11.73 -20.31
C VAL A 43 21.63 11.50 -19.30
N PRO A 44 22.32 12.55 -18.81
CA PRO A 44 23.40 12.38 -17.86
C PRO A 44 22.86 11.79 -16.56
N GLN A 45 23.58 10.81 -16.03
CA GLN A 45 23.25 10.17 -14.77
C GLN A 45 23.26 11.20 -13.63
N GLN A 46 22.18 11.23 -12.86
CA GLN A 46 22.04 12.14 -11.71
C GLN A 46 22.52 11.49 -10.41
N PRO A 47 22.83 12.28 -9.36
CA PRO A 47 23.05 11.75 -8.02
C PRO A 47 21.86 10.89 -7.56
N VAL A 48 22.13 9.83 -6.79
CA VAL A 48 21.08 8.97 -6.23
C VAL A 48 20.16 9.79 -5.32
N ASP A 49 18.85 9.66 -5.52
CA ASP A 49 17.85 10.33 -4.70
C ASP A 49 17.90 9.88 -3.22
N PRO A 50 17.71 10.77 -2.22
CA PRO A 50 17.76 10.41 -0.80
C PRO A 50 16.79 9.27 -0.38
N THR A 51 15.66 9.11 -1.07
CA THR A 51 14.69 8.02 -0.80
C THR A 51 15.20 6.66 -1.31
N ALA A 52 16.07 6.66 -2.31
CA ALA A 52 16.74 5.48 -2.88
C ALA A 52 18.14 5.23 -2.31
N GLN A 53 18.65 6.16 -1.50
CA GLN A 53 19.97 6.07 -0.88
C GLN A 53 20.02 4.88 0.08
N ARG A 54 21.10 4.09 -0.05
CA ARG A 54 21.48 3.08 0.94
C ARG A 54 22.11 3.77 2.14
N ARG A 55 21.62 3.42 3.32
CA ARG A 55 22.13 3.87 4.61
C ARG A 55 22.61 2.64 5.41
N PRO A 56 23.46 2.82 6.43
CA PRO A 56 23.82 1.71 7.31
C PRO A 56 22.57 0.99 7.82
N LEU A 57 22.59 -0.34 7.84
CA LEU A 57 21.44 -1.15 8.29
C LEU A 57 20.99 -0.82 9.72
N GLU A 58 21.93 -0.35 10.54
CA GLU A 58 21.69 0.14 11.88
C GLU A 58 22.40 1.48 12.04
N SER A 59 21.61 2.57 11.95
CA SER A 59 22.09 3.93 12.16
C SER A 59 21.65 4.52 13.50
N ILE A 60 20.76 3.84 14.22
CA ILE A 60 20.24 4.27 15.51
C ILE A 60 20.80 3.39 16.62
N GLN A 61 21.43 4.01 17.61
CA GLN A 61 21.87 3.37 18.84
C GLN A 61 21.14 3.99 20.02
N VAL A 62 20.20 3.24 20.58
CA VAL A 62 19.48 3.61 21.82
C VAL A 62 20.27 3.12 23.03
N GLU A 63 20.71 4.06 23.86
CA GLU A 63 21.32 3.79 25.17
C GLU A 63 20.21 3.55 26.20
N SER A 64 19.88 2.28 26.46
CA SER A 64 18.83 1.90 27.39
C SER A 64 19.16 0.58 28.09
N PRO A 65 18.94 0.46 29.42
CA PRO A 65 19.09 -0.82 30.12
C PRO A 65 18.03 -1.85 29.70
N ASN A 66 16.99 -1.41 28.97
CA ASN A 66 15.90 -2.25 28.48
C ASN A 66 16.15 -2.77 27.06
N LEU A 67 17.28 -2.43 26.43
CA LEU A 67 17.62 -2.88 25.08
C LEU A 67 18.98 -3.57 25.08
N THR A 68 19.03 -4.79 24.55
CA THR A 68 20.28 -5.54 24.35
C THR A 68 20.52 -5.77 22.86
N TYR A 69 21.70 -5.40 22.39
CA TYR A 69 22.18 -5.67 21.03
C TYR A 69 23.00 -6.98 21.05
N ALA A 70 22.35 -8.11 20.79
CA ALA A 70 23.04 -9.38 20.58
C ALA A 70 23.45 -9.54 19.12
N GLU A 71 24.37 -10.47 18.82
CA GLU A 71 24.86 -10.69 17.45
C GLU A 71 23.72 -11.03 16.47
N ASP A 72 22.75 -11.85 16.90
CA ASP A 72 21.63 -12.32 16.07
C ASP A 72 20.42 -11.38 16.08
N ALA A 73 20.13 -10.75 17.21
CA ALA A 73 18.87 -10.06 17.45
C ALA A 73 18.96 -8.87 18.41
N LEU A 74 17.97 -7.98 18.32
CA LEU A 74 17.68 -6.96 19.32
C LEU A 74 16.68 -7.53 20.33
N TYR A 75 16.97 -7.40 21.63
CA TYR A 75 16.06 -7.78 22.71
C TYR A 75 15.61 -6.53 23.47
N ALA A 76 14.33 -6.18 23.33
CA ALA A 76 13.75 -4.95 23.87
C ALA A 76 12.67 -5.26 24.90
N LYS A 77 12.93 -4.92 26.17
CA LYS A 77 11.93 -4.94 27.24
C LYS A 77 11.04 -3.70 27.13
N TYR A 78 9.73 -3.91 27.10
CA TYR A 78 8.75 -2.86 26.86
C TYR A 78 7.54 -3.03 27.78
N THR A 79 7.16 -1.96 28.47
CA THR A 79 5.91 -1.92 29.24
C THR A 79 4.83 -1.28 28.38
N PHE A 80 3.81 -2.06 28.05
CA PHE A 80 2.61 -1.61 27.37
C PHE A 80 1.60 -1.07 28.40
N HIS A 81 1.22 0.20 28.23
CA HIS A 81 0.22 0.86 29.07
C HIS A 81 -1.11 0.98 28.32
N SER A 82 -2.21 0.63 28.99
CA SER A 82 -3.58 0.77 28.48
C SER A 82 -4.57 0.99 29.63
N ALA A 83 -5.87 1.01 29.32
CA ALA A 83 -6.90 1.08 30.34
C ALA A 83 -8.11 0.20 29.98
N SER A 84 -8.65 -0.51 30.96
CA SER A 84 -9.97 -1.15 30.85
C SER A 84 -11.04 -0.19 31.38
N VAL A 85 -12.17 -0.12 30.69
CA VAL A 85 -13.24 0.85 30.99
C VAL A 85 -14.58 0.13 31.14
N ASP A 86 -15.23 0.31 32.28
CA ASP A 86 -16.60 -0.14 32.54
C ASP A 86 -17.57 1.05 32.61
N LYS A 87 -18.72 0.92 31.95
CA LYS A 87 -19.81 1.90 32.05
C LYS A 87 -20.80 1.45 33.12
N VAL A 88 -20.90 2.20 34.20
CA VAL A 88 -21.78 1.88 35.34
C VAL A 88 -22.90 2.89 35.41
N GLN A 89 -24.14 2.41 35.41
CA GLN A 89 -25.31 3.24 35.62
C GLN A 89 -25.54 3.41 37.12
N GLY A 90 -25.45 4.66 37.60
CA GLY A 90 -25.73 4.98 38.99
C GLY A 90 -27.21 4.91 39.34
N GLN A 91 -27.51 4.83 40.63
CA GLN A 91 -28.89 4.89 41.15
C GLN A 91 -29.57 6.24 40.86
N ASP A 92 -28.78 7.28 40.61
CA ASP A 92 -29.20 8.61 40.16
C ASP A 92 -29.47 8.69 38.64
N GLY A 93 -29.35 7.58 37.91
CA GLY A 93 -29.54 7.52 36.47
C GLY A 93 -28.34 8.00 35.64
N HIS A 94 -27.30 8.53 36.27
CA HIS A 94 -26.10 9.02 35.58
C HIS A 94 -25.16 7.88 35.20
N VAL A 95 -24.62 7.92 33.98
CA VAL A 95 -23.57 7.01 33.52
C VAL A 95 -22.22 7.48 34.05
N ARG A 96 -21.50 6.59 34.74
CA ARG A 96 -20.14 6.80 35.21
C ARG A 96 -19.18 5.86 34.46
N TYR A 97 -17.97 6.32 34.19
CA TYR A 97 -16.91 5.52 33.57
C TYR A 97 -15.90 5.13 34.65
N GLN A 98 -15.81 3.84 34.96
CA GLN A 98 -14.78 3.31 35.85
C GLN A 98 -13.60 2.89 34.97
N VAL A 99 -12.46 3.56 35.16
CA VAL A 99 -11.25 3.35 34.35
C VAL A 99 -10.18 2.72 35.22
N LYS A 100 -9.70 1.54 34.83
CA LYS A 100 -8.59 0.85 35.50
C LYS A 100 -7.38 0.84 34.57
N PRO A 101 -6.27 1.50 34.94
CA PRO A 101 -5.00 1.37 34.21
C PRO A 101 -4.55 -0.09 34.17
N VAL A 102 -4.04 -0.52 33.02
CA VAL A 102 -3.55 -1.88 32.78
C VAL A 102 -2.14 -1.78 32.21
N GLU A 103 -1.22 -2.51 32.83
CA GLU A 103 0.16 -2.65 32.38
C GLU A 103 0.42 -4.08 31.95
N LYS A 104 1.18 -4.25 30.87
CA LYS A 104 1.71 -5.53 30.42
C LYS A 104 3.18 -5.40 30.11
N HIS A 105 4.00 -6.26 30.68
CA HIS A 105 5.43 -6.30 30.42
C HIS A 105 5.72 -7.31 29.32
N LEU A 106 6.35 -6.83 28.25
CA LEU A 106 6.67 -7.58 27.05
C LEU A 106 8.17 -7.55 26.82
N GLU A 107 8.69 -8.57 26.17
CA GLU A 107 10.03 -8.57 25.59
C GLU A 107 9.90 -8.86 24.10
N PHE A 108 10.34 -7.93 23.26
CA PHE A 108 10.43 -8.11 21.81
C PHE A 108 11.80 -8.66 21.44
N LYS A 109 11.82 -9.59 20.48
CA LYS A 109 13.03 -10.05 19.79
C LYS A 109 12.88 -9.70 18.31
N THR A 110 13.81 -8.91 17.79
CA THR A 110 13.89 -8.53 16.37
C THR A 110 15.18 -9.04 15.76
N GLU A 111 15.10 -9.98 14.83
CA GLU A 111 16.29 -10.50 14.14
C GLU A 111 16.96 -9.40 13.30
N ARG A 112 18.30 -9.29 13.41
CA ARG A 112 19.08 -8.22 12.78
C ARG A 112 19.44 -8.51 11.33
N LYS A 113 19.58 -9.80 10.98
CA LYS A 113 19.90 -10.22 9.61
C LYS A 113 18.72 -9.93 8.69
N VAL A 114 18.94 -9.09 7.67
CA VAL A 114 17.96 -8.84 6.61
C VAL A 114 18.05 -9.94 5.55
N PRO A 115 16.97 -10.71 5.29
CA PRO A 115 17.00 -11.86 4.38
C PRO A 115 16.98 -11.42 2.91
N LYS A 116 17.57 -12.24 2.03
CA LYS A 116 17.35 -12.10 0.59
C LYS A 116 15.87 -12.39 0.30
N THR A 117 15.17 -11.37 -0.19
CA THR A 117 13.69 -11.36 -0.24
C THR A 117 13.16 -11.32 -1.66
N GLY A 118 12.26 -12.25 -1.97
CA GLY A 118 11.48 -12.24 -3.19
C GLY A 118 10.10 -11.61 -3.01
N LEU A 119 9.62 -10.90 -4.02
CA LEU A 119 8.26 -10.39 -4.11
C LEU A 119 7.59 -11.01 -5.34
N MET A 120 6.62 -11.89 -5.10
CA MET A 120 5.83 -12.53 -6.16
C MET A 120 4.47 -11.85 -6.29
N LEU A 121 4.22 -11.25 -7.45
CA LEU A 121 2.97 -10.54 -7.75
C LEU A 121 1.99 -11.42 -8.51
N VAL A 122 0.75 -11.51 -8.03
CA VAL A 122 -0.35 -11.96 -8.88
C VAL A 122 -0.86 -10.75 -9.66
N GLY A 123 -0.81 -10.81 -10.99
CA GLY A 123 -1.03 -9.65 -11.87
C GLY A 123 0.25 -8.88 -12.21
N LEU A 124 1.40 -9.57 -12.34
CA LEU A 124 2.70 -8.98 -12.62
C LEU A 124 2.72 -8.11 -13.89
N GLY A 125 1.99 -8.52 -14.94
CA GLY A 125 1.86 -7.79 -16.21
C GLY A 125 0.76 -6.72 -16.21
N GLY A 126 0.11 -6.47 -15.07
CA GLY A 126 -0.82 -5.35 -14.89
C GLY A 126 -0.10 -4.02 -14.69
N ASN A 127 -0.86 -2.91 -14.68
CA ASN A 127 -0.28 -1.57 -14.56
C ASN A 127 0.63 -1.43 -13.32
N ASN A 128 0.18 -1.90 -12.17
CA ASN A 128 0.94 -1.85 -10.92
C ASN A 128 2.20 -2.73 -10.98
N GLY A 129 2.09 -3.97 -11.46
CA GLY A 129 3.23 -4.90 -11.51
C GLY A 129 4.34 -4.42 -12.45
N THR A 130 3.98 -3.90 -13.62
CA THR A 130 4.96 -3.32 -14.55
C THR A 130 5.58 -2.05 -13.99
N THR A 131 4.79 -1.19 -13.34
CA THR A 131 5.27 0.08 -12.77
C THR A 131 6.22 -0.20 -11.60
N LEU A 132 5.89 -1.13 -10.70
CA LEU A 132 6.76 -1.56 -9.61
C LEU A 132 8.10 -2.09 -10.12
N THR A 133 8.07 -3.01 -11.09
CA THR A 133 9.29 -3.62 -11.63
C THR A 133 10.17 -2.56 -12.27
N ALA A 134 9.58 -1.67 -13.06
CA ALA A 134 10.26 -0.53 -13.66
C ALA A 134 10.84 0.43 -12.61
N THR A 135 10.09 0.76 -11.55
CA THR A 135 10.57 1.63 -10.45
C THR A 135 11.78 1.01 -9.75
N VAL A 136 11.74 -0.29 -9.43
CA VAL A 136 12.86 -0.97 -8.77
C VAL A 136 14.09 -1.03 -9.68
N LEU A 137 13.92 -1.35 -10.97
CA LEU A 137 15.02 -1.39 -11.93
C LEU A 137 15.63 0.00 -12.17
N ALA A 138 14.79 1.03 -12.36
CA ALA A 138 15.26 2.40 -12.55
C ALA A 138 16.09 2.86 -11.35
N ASN A 139 15.64 2.60 -10.12
CA ASN A 139 16.39 2.92 -8.90
C ASN A 139 17.66 2.07 -8.73
N ARG A 140 17.61 0.77 -9.05
CA ARG A 140 18.76 -0.15 -8.95
C ARG A 140 19.89 0.26 -9.89
N HIS A 141 19.55 0.69 -11.10
CA HIS A 141 20.52 1.09 -12.13
C HIS A 141 20.74 2.61 -12.18
N ASN A 142 20.04 3.38 -11.33
CA ASN A 142 20.05 4.83 -11.28
C ASN A 142 19.88 5.47 -12.67
N ILE A 143 18.82 5.05 -13.36
CA ILE A 143 18.47 5.48 -14.73
C ILE A 143 17.70 6.79 -14.68
N SER A 144 18.34 7.88 -15.06
CA SER A 144 17.72 9.21 -15.22
C SER A 144 17.07 9.36 -16.60
N TRP A 145 15.99 10.12 -16.71
CA TRP A 145 15.28 10.31 -17.98
C TRP A 145 14.89 11.76 -18.23
N GLY A 146 14.80 12.12 -19.52
CA GLY A 146 14.36 13.44 -19.94
C GLY A 146 12.83 13.53 -19.90
N THR A 147 12.34 14.69 -19.49
CA THR A 147 10.92 15.08 -19.57
C THR A 147 10.82 16.46 -20.22
N THR A 148 9.60 16.91 -20.52
CA THR A 148 9.37 18.28 -20.98
C THR A 148 9.79 19.34 -19.96
N ASN A 149 9.97 18.94 -18.69
CA ASN A 149 10.30 19.82 -17.57
C ASN A 149 11.76 19.64 -17.08
N GLY A 150 12.60 18.93 -17.85
CA GLY A 150 13.98 18.65 -17.48
C GLY A 150 14.23 17.19 -17.14
N ILE A 151 15.36 16.92 -16.49
CA ILE A 151 15.82 15.57 -16.15
C ILE A 151 15.18 15.12 -14.83
N GLN A 152 14.70 13.88 -14.80
CA GLN A 152 14.21 13.22 -13.61
C GLN A 152 15.19 12.15 -13.13
N THR A 153 15.24 11.95 -11.81
CA THR A 153 16.03 10.92 -11.14
C THR A 153 15.08 9.89 -10.53
N PRO A 154 15.39 8.58 -10.63
CA PRO A 154 14.57 7.55 -10.01
C PRO A 154 14.58 7.72 -8.49
N ASN A 155 13.41 7.51 -7.87
CA ASN A 155 13.18 7.69 -6.44
C ASN A 155 12.07 6.75 -5.95
N TYR A 156 11.80 6.80 -4.65
CA TYR A 156 10.71 6.09 -3.96
C TYR A 156 9.72 7.06 -3.31
N ILE A 157 9.52 8.25 -3.87
CA ILE A 157 8.56 9.23 -3.36
C ILE A 157 7.15 8.61 -3.33
N GLY A 158 6.44 8.83 -2.23
CA GLY A 158 5.13 8.24 -1.96
C GLY A 158 5.16 6.98 -1.08
N SER A 159 6.33 6.37 -0.88
CA SER A 159 6.52 5.28 0.08
C SER A 159 6.60 5.83 1.50
N LEU A 160 5.78 5.31 2.41
CA LEU A 160 5.85 5.63 3.83
C LEU A 160 7.22 5.23 4.39
N VAL A 161 7.70 4.04 4.05
CA VAL A 161 8.93 3.48 4.64
C VAL A 161 10.17 4.20 4.10
N ARG A 162 10.21 4.54 2.81
CA ARG A 162 11.40 5.10 2.14
C ARG A 162 11.43 6.62 2.02
N ALA A 163 10.27 7.26 2.01
CA ALA A 163 10.14 8.70 1.77
C ALA A 163 9.45 9.46 2.92
N SER A 164 9.32 8.85 4.11
CA SER A 164 8.89 9.57 5.30
C SER A 164 9.80 9.32 6.50
N THR A 165 9.75 10.24 7.45
CA THR A 165 10.53 10.22 8.69
C THR A 165 9.61 10.05 9.89
N MET A 166 10.18 9.70 11.03
CA MET A 166 9.51 9.77 12.33
C MET A 166 10.40 10.45 13.37
N ARG A 167 9.79 11.10 14.34
CA ARG A 167 10.49 11.79 15.42
C ARG A 167 11.14 10.76 16.36
N LEU A 168 12.44 10.86 16.56
CA LEU A 168 13.19 10.03 17.49
C LEU A 168 13.19 10.63 18.90
N GLY A 169 13.47 11.93 18.99
CA GLY A 169 13.56 12.70 20.23
C GLY A 169 13.93 14.16 19.94
N VAL A 170 14.55 14.82 20.92
CA VAL A 170 15.11 16.18 20.79
C VAL A 170 16.63 16.14 20.94
N ASP A 171 17.34 17.05 20.28
CA ASP A 171 18.79 17.21 20.44
C ASP A 171 19.15 18.11 21.63
N SER A 172 20.45 18.39 21.80
CA SER A 172 20.97 19.26 22.87
C SER A 172 20.51 20.72 22.75
N ASN A 173 20.04 21.15 21.58
CA ASN A 173 19.50 22.49 21.36
C ASN A 173 17.98 22.55 21.60
N GLY A 174 17.35 21.38 21.82
CA GLY A 174 15.91 21.25 21.96
C GLY A 174 15.16 21.11 20.63
N ASP A 175 15.88 20.93 19.52
CA ASP A 175 15.28 20.74 18.20
C ASP A 175 14.87 19.29 17.98
N ASP A 176 13.75 19.07 17.29
CA ASP A 176 13.26 17.73 17.00
C ASP A 176 14.15 16.98 16.01
N VAL A 177 14.64 15.81 16.42
CA VAL A 177 15.42 14.92 15.55
C VAL A 177 14.50 13.91 14.89
N HIS A 178 14.46 13.95 13.55
CA HIS A 178 13.68 13.04 12.73
C HIS A 178 14.58 12.08 11.96
N VAL A 179 14.21 10.81 11.92
CA VAL A 179 14.94 9.75 11.20
C VAL A 179 14.05 9.10 10.15
N PRO A 180 14.57 8.64 9.00
CA PRO A 180 13.79 7.87 8.04
C PRO A 180 13.19 6.62 8.69
N ILE A 181 11.93 6.29 8.36
CA ILE A 181 11.27 5.10 8.93
C ILE A 181 12.06 3.82 8.63
N SER A 182 12.64 3.72 7.43
CA SER A 182 13.48 2.58 7.02
C SER A 182 14.74 2.36 7.85
N ASP A 183 15.13 3.34 8.66
CA ASP A 183 16.39 3.33 9.41
C ASP A 183 16.17 2.95 10.88
N VAL A 184 14.91 2.81 11.30
CA VAL A 184 14.54 2.53 12.70
C VAL A 184 14.85 1.10 13.08
N LEU A 185 14.68 0.16 12.15
CA LEU A 185 15.05 -1.24 12.30
C LEU A 185 15.71 -1.71 10.99
N PRO A 186 16.55 -2.76 11.01
CA PRO A 186 17.09 -3.35 9.79
C PRO A 186 15.94 -3.81 8.87
N MET A 187 15.80 -3.21 7.69
CA MET A 187 14.76 -3.51 6.71
C MET A 187 15.36 -3.82 5.34
N VAL A 188 14.65 -4.63 4.55
CA VAL A 188 14.97 -4.84 3.13
C VAL A 188 14.97 -3.51 2.39
N HIS A 189 15.97 -3.29 1.53
CA HIS A 189 15.96 -2.16 0.60
C HIS A 189 15.19 -2.56 -0.67
N PRO A 190 14.31 -1.71 -1.24
CA PRO A 190 13.54 -2.07 -2.43
C PRO A 190 14.40 -2.49 -3.64
N ASN A 191 15.59 -1.90 -3.80
CA ASN A 191 16.54 -2.30 -4.84
C ASN A 191 17.01 -3.76 -4.73
N ASP A 192 16.86 -4.41 -3.58
CA ASP A 192 17.29 -5.81 -3.34
C ASP A 192 16.16 -6.82 -3.58
N LEU A 193 14.94 -6.36 -3.83
CA LEU A 193 13.81 -7.24 -4.11
C LEU A 193 14.02 -8.01 -5.42
N VAL A 194 13.90 -9.33 -5.33
CA VAL A 194 13.79 -10.19 -6.51
C VAL A 194 12.32 -10.29 -6.90
N ILE A 195 11.95 -9.70 -8.04
CA ILE A 195 10.55 -9.63 -8.49
C ILE A 195 10.23 -10.79 -9.41
N GLY A 196 9.09 -11.42 -9.19
CA GLY A 196 8.51 -12.44 -10.07
C GLY A 196 6.99 -12.49 -9.91
N GLY A 197 6.36 -13.53 -10.44
CA GLY A 197 4.94 -13.78 -10.24
C GLY A 197 4.20 -14.19 -11.50
N TRP A 198 2.88 -14.01 -11.46
CA TRP A 198 1.94 -14.61 -12.40
C TRP A 198 1.11 -13.55 -13.08
N ASP A 199 0.65 -13.83 -14.29
CA ASP A 199 -0.39 -13.05 -14.96
C ASP A 199 -1.11 -13.95 -15.96
N ILE A 200 -2.43 -13.77 -16.07
CA ILE A 200 -3.25 -14.42 -17.11
C ILE A 200 -2.85 -13.98 -18.52
N SER A 201 -2.10 -12.88 -18.66
CA SER A 201 -1.47 -12.43 -19.90
C SER A 201 0.02 -12.76 -19.92
N GLY A 202 0.49 -13.45 -20.96
CA GLY A 202 1.88 -13.88 -21.13
C GLY A 202 2.82 -12.82 -21.72
N VAL A 203 2.32 -11.59 -21.88
CA VAL A 203 3.06 -10.46 -22.46
C VAL A 203 4.25 -10.10 -21.57
N PRO A 204 5.49 -10.07 -22.11
CA PRO A 204 6.68 -9.62 -21.38
C PRO A 204 6.57 -8.18 -20.85
N LEU A 205 7.30 -7.84 -19.79
CA LEU A 205 7.02 -6.59 -19.05
C LEU A 205 7.42 -5.32 -19.80
N ASP A 206 8.32 -5.36 -20.78
CA ASP A 206 8.62 -4.21 -21.64
C ASP A 206 7.39 -3.79 -22.48
N GLN A 207 6.67 -4.78 -23.03
CA GLN A 207 5.44 -4.57 -23.78
C GLN A 207 4.26 -4.25 -22.85
N ALA A 208 4.18 -4.92 -21.70
CA ALA A 208 3.14 -4.64 -20.71
C ALA A 208 3.28 -3.23 -20.12
N MET A 209 4.50 -2.72 -19.93
CA MET A 209 4.80 -1.34 -19.54
C MET A 209 4.28 -0.34 -20.58
N ARG A 210 4.52 -0.60 -21.88
CA ARG A 210 3.95 0.21 -22.98
C ARG A 210 2.42 0.18 -23.00
N ARG A 211 1.82 -0.98 -22.76
CA ARG A 211 0.36 -1.14 -22.64
C ARG A 211 -0.21 -0.34 -21.47
N ALA A 212 0.48 -0.31 -20.34
CA ALA A 212 0.04 0.37 -19.12
C ALA A 212 -0.01 1.90 -19.27
N LYS A 213 0.88 2.49 -20.09
CA LYS A 213 0.96 3.94 -20.36
C LYS A 213 1.05 4.80 -19.09
N VAL A 214 1.83 4.32 -18.11
CA VAL A 214 2.03 5.00 -16.82
C VAL A 214 3.28 5.88 -16.85
N LEU A 215 4.40 5.31 -17.28
CA LEU A 215 5.72 5.94 -17.21
C LEU A 215 5.98 6.86 -18.39
N GLU A 216 6.89 7.82 -18.22
CA GLU A 216 7.39 8.66 -19.30
C GLU A 216 8.02 7.83 -20.41
N TYR A 217 7.82 8.25 -21.67
CA TYR A 217 8.26 7.47 -22.83
C TYR A 217 9.77 7.24 -22.86
N ASP A 218 10.57 8.25 -22.50
CA ASP A 218 12.03 8.11 -22.48
C ASP A 218 12.47 7.06 -21.45
N LEU A 219 11.88 7.07 -20.25
CA LEU A 219 12.12 6.02 -19.26
C LEU A 219 11.73 4.64 -19.78
N GLN A 220 10.57 4.51 -20.44
CA GLN A 220 10.15 3.24 -21.05
C GLN A 220 11.16 2.73 -22.08
N ARG A 221 11.71 3.62 -22.92
CA ARG A 221 12.74 3.28 -23.92
C ARG A 221 14.00 2.75 -23.24
N GLN A 222 14.47 3.44 -22.21
CA GLN A 222 15.69 3.08 -21.49
C GLN A 222 15.53 1.77 -20.70
N LEU A 223 14.35 1.52 -20.10
CA LEU A 223 14.07 0.31 -19.33
C LEU A 223 13.72 -0.92 -20.17
N ALA A 224 13.34 -0.75 -21.44
CA ALA A 224 12.85 -1.85 -22.27
C ALA A 224 13.76 -3.09 -22.28
N PRO A 225 15.11 -2.99 -22.41
CA PRO A 225 15.97 -4.17 -22.37
C PRO A 225 15.90 -4.94 -21.05
N LEU A 226 15.89 -4.22 -19.92
CA LEU A 226 15.83 -4.82 -18.58
C LEU A 226 14.44 -5.41 -18.30
N MET A 227 13.37 -4.73 -18.73
CA MET A 227 12.00 -5.17 -18.53
C MET A 227 11.64 -6.40 -19.39
N ALA A 228 12.28 -6.59 -20.55
CA ALA A 228 12.06 -7.73 -21.42
C ALA A 228 12.51 -9.07 -20.81
N GLU A 229 13.41 -9.04 -19.81
CA GLU A 229 13.85 -10.22 -19.06
C GLU A 229 12.76 -10.79 -18.15
N TYR A 230 11.71 -10.01 -17.86
CA TYR A 230 10.62 -10.39 -16.98
C TYR A 230 9.42 -10.87 -17.79
N LYS A 231 9.08 -12.15 -17.63
CA LYS A 231 7.88 -12.76 -18.20
C LYS A 231 7.01 -13.36 -17.08
N PRO A 232 5.70 -13.04 -17.01
CA PRO A 232 4.83 -13.65 -16.02
C PRO A 232 4.69 -15.17 -16.19
N LEU A 233 4.64 -15.88 -15.06
CA LEU A 233 4.23 -17.28 -15.00
C LEU A 233 2.73 -17.41 -15.37
N PRO A 234 2.29 -18.55 -15.93
CA PRO A 234 0.88 -18.81 -16.18
C PRO A 234 0.05 -18.73 -14.89
N SER A 235 -1.08 -18.04 -14.92
CA SER A 235 -1.93 -17.83 -13.73
C SER A 235 -3.19 -18.68 -13.75
N ILE A 236 -3.84 -18.81 -12.60
CA ILE A 236 -5.21 -19.32 -12.50
C ILE A 236 -6.17 -18.30 -13.12
N TYR A 237 -7.12 -18.76 -13.94
CA TYR A 237 -8.20 -17.95 -14.49
C TYR A 237 -9.54 -18.67 -14.35
N TYR A 238 -10.42 -18.13 -13.50
CA TYR A 238 -11.82 -18.57 -13.38
C TYR A 238 -12.74 -17.44 -13.90
N PRO A 239 -13.35 -17.59 -15.09
CA PRO A 239 -14.06 -16.50 -15.76
C PRO A 239 -15.19 -15.86 -14.93
N THR A 240 -15.81 -16.62 -14.02
CA THR A 240 -16.94 -16.16 -13.19
C THR A 240 -16.54 -15.19 -12.07
N PHE A 241 -15.25 -15.02 -11.78
CA PHE A 241 -14.77 -14.15 -10.71
C PHE A 241 -14.42 -12.74 -11.17
N ILE A 242 -13.97 -12.58 -12.42
CA ILE A 242 -13.63 -11.27 -13.00
C ILE A 242 -14.59 -10.91 -14.13
N ASN A 243 -14.46 -9.70 -14.66
CA ASN A 243 -15.33 -9.25 -15.75
C ASN A 243 -15.05 -10.06 -17.04
N ALA A 244 -16.09 -10.47 -17.75
CA ALA A 244 -15.97 -11.22 -19.01
C ALA A 244 -15.13 -10.47 -20.07
N ASN A 245 -15.04 -9.13 -19.98
CA ASN A 245 -14.20 -8.32 -20.86
C ASN A 245 -12.68 -8.50 -20.68
N GLN A 246 -12.26 -9.42 -19.81
CA GLN A 246 -10.89 -9.86 -19.60
C GLN A 246 -10.56 -11.16 -20.35
N GLU A 247 -11.53 -11.83 -20.98
CA GLU A 247 -11.34 -13.11 -21.68
C GLU A 247 -10.23 -13.04 -22.75
N ASP A 248 -10.27 -12.02 -23.62
CA ASP A 248 -9.25 -11.81 -24.66
C ASP A 248 -7.83 -11.58 -24.11
N ARG A 249 -7.69 -11.25 -22.82
CA ARG A 249 -6.40 -11.02 -22.17
C ARG A 249 -5.81 -12.31 -21.59
N ALA A 250 -6.61 -13.36 -21.42
CA ALA A 250 -6.24 -14.60 -20.73
C ALA A 250 -5.58 -15.62 -21.67
N ASP A 251 -4.34 -15.34 -22.12
CA ASP A 251 -3.56 -16.23 -23.01
C ASP A 251 -2.46 -17.05 -22.29
N ASN A 252 -2.31 -16.87 -20.98
CA ASN A 252 -1.26 -17.46 -20.15
C ASN A 252 -1.85 -18.05 -18.87
N VAL A 253 -2.58 -19.15 -19.02
CA VAL A 253 -3.35 -19.77 -17.95
C VAL A 253 -2.86 -21.17 -17.61
N ILE A 254 -2.96 -21.55 -16.33
CA ILE A 254 -2.74 -22.93 -15.91
C ILE A 254 -3.91 -23.78 -16.44
N PRO A 255 -3.66 -24.91 -17.12
CA PRO A 255 -4.72 -25.69 -17.76
C PRO A 255 -5.54 -26.50 -16.73
N GLY A 256 -6.80 -26.74 -17.08
CA GLY A 256 -7.72 -27.57 -16.29
C GLY A 256 -8.69 -26.78 -15.42
N SER A 257 -9.56 -27.49 -14.71
CA SER A 257 -10.55 -26.92 -13.78
C SER A 257 -10.41 -27.46 -12.36
N ASP A 258 -9.44 -28.35 -12.12
CA ASP A 258 -9.17 -28.92 -10.80
C ASP A 258 -8.44 -27.89 -9.93
N LYS A 259 -9.17 -27.34 -8.95
CA LYS A 259 -8.65 -26.32 -8.05
C LYS A 259 -7.57 -26.86 -7.11
N GLN A 260 -7.55 -28.17 -6.83
CA GLN A 260 -6.46 -28.79 -6.06
C GLN A 260 -5.17 -28.85 -6.88
N ALA A 261 -5.25 -29.20 -8.16
CA ALA A 261 -4.10 -29.18 -9.05
C ALA A 261 -3.56 -27.76 -9.21
N HIS A 262 -4.43 -26.76 -9.33
CA HIS A 262 -4.03 -25.35 -9.35
C HIS A 262 -3.35 -24.91 -8.05
N LEU A 263 -3.87 -25.30 -6.89
CA LEU A 263 -3.23 -25.04 -5.59
C LEU A 263 -1.80 -25.60 -5.57
N GLU A 264 -1.62 -26.87 -5.93
CA GLU A 264 -0.30 -27.51 -5.94
C GLU A 264 0.67 -26.88 -6.96
N GLN A 265 0.16 -26.41 -8.10
CA GLN A 265 0.96 -25.66 -9.08
C GLN A 265 1.49 -24.35 -8.48
N ILE A 266 0.64 -23.54 -7.84
CA ILE A 266 1.08 -22.27 -7.21
C ILE A 266 2.09 -22.53 -6.08
N ARG A 267 1.86 -23.56 -5.26
CA ARG A 267 2.81 -23.99 -4.24
C ARG A 267 4.17 -24.40 -4.83
N ARG A 268 4.16 -25.09 -5.97
CA ARG A 268 5.39 -25.45 -6.70
C ARG A 268 6.11 -24.22 -7.21
N ASP A 269 5.38 -23.28 -7.81
CA ASP A 269 5.96 -22.05 -8.35
C ASP A 269 6.64 -21.20 -7.26
N ILE A 270 6.04 -21.09 -6.07
CA ILE A 270 6.64 -20.39 -4.92
C ILE A 270 7.96 -21.06 -4.51
N ARG A 271 7.98 -22.40 -4.38
CA ARG A 271 9.17 -23.16 -4.00
C ARG A 271 10.27 -23.06 -5.06
N GLU A 272 9.92 -23.18 -6.34
CA GLU A 272 10.86 -23.06 -7.46
C GLU A 272 11.44 -21.65 -7.55
N PHE A 273 10.61 -20.62 -7.38
CA PHE A 273 11.07 -19.22 -7.36
C PHE A 273 12.02 -18.97 -6.19
N LYS A 274 11.68 -19.47 -5.00
CA LYS A 274 12.53 -19.39 -3.80
C LYS A 274 13.88 -20.07 -4.04
N ALA A 275 13.87 -21.32 -4.52
CA ALA A 275 15.08 -22.10 -4.75
C ALA A 275 15.97 -21.52 -5.87
N LYS A 276 15.38 -21.20 -7.03
CA LYS A 276 16.10 -20.66 -8.20
C LYS A 276 16.87 -19.37 -7.89
N ASN A 277 16.33 -18.55 -6.99
CA ASN A 277 16.89 -17.25 -6.65
C ASN A 277 17.60 -17.25 -5.28
N GLU A 278 17.75 -18.42 -4.63
CA GLU A 278 18.38 -18.57 -3.31
C GLU A 278 17.79 -17.63 -2.25
N LEU A 279 16.46 -17.52 -2.25
CA LEU A 279 15.74 -16.60 -1.37
C LEU A 279 15.52 -17.22 0.00
N GLU A 280 15.69 -16.41 1.03
CA GLU A 280 15.41 -16.80 2.41
C GLU A 280 13.93 -16.53 2.73
N GLN A 281 13.39 -15.43 2.20
CA GLN A 281 12.01 -14.99 2.38
C GLN A 281 11.32 -14.73 1.03
N VAL A 282 10.02 -14.98 0.96
CA VAL A 282 9.17 -14.62 -0.18
C VAL A 282 7.90 -13.96 0.38
N VAL A 283 7.45 -12.88 -0.24
CA VAL A 283 6.12 -12.29 0.00
C VAL A 283 5.30 -12.43 -1.28
N VAL A 284 4.07 -12.94 -1.14
CA VAL A 284 3.10 -13.02 -2.24
C VAL A 284 2.11 -11.88 -2.10
N LEU A 285 1.87 -11.13 -3.19
CA LEU A 285 0.98 -9.98 -3.17
C LEU A 285 0.03 -9.99 -4.37
N TRP A 286 -1.26 -9.92 -4.09
CA TRP A 286 -2.30 -9.83 -5.10
C TRP A 286 -2.46 -8.38 -5.59
N THR A 287 -2.17 -8.13 -6.86
CA THR A 287 -2.37 -6.85 -7.55
C THR A 287 -3.07 -7.04 -8.92
N ALA A 288 -3.76 -8.18 -9.08
CA ALA A 288 -4.51 -8.54 -10.27
C ALA A 288 -5.89 -7.85 -10.30
N ASN A 289 -6.70 -8.22 -11.28
CA ASN A 289 -8.06 -7.72 -11.41
C ASN A 289 -8.89 -7.89 -10.13
N THR A 290 -9.72 -6.90 -9.84
CA THR A 290 -10.70 -7.00 -8.75
C THR A 290 -11.69 -8.13 -9.07
N GLU A 291 -11.74 -9.14 -8.21
CA GLU A 291 -12.75 -10.20 -8.29
C GLU A 291 -14.07 -9.73 -7.64
N ARG A 292 -15.19 -10.37 -8.00
CA ARG A 292 -16.41 -10.33 -7.18
C ARG A 292 -16.15 -10.93 -5.80
N TYR A 293 -17.04 -10.68 -4.84
CA TYR A 293 -16.99 -11.41 -3.57
C TYR A 293 -17.40 -12.86 -3.76
N SER A 294 -16.67 -13.76 -3.09
CA SER A 294 -17.13 -15.12 -2.83
C SER A 294 -18.23 -15.07 -1.77
N LEU A 295 -19.28 -15.88 -1.93
CA LEU A 295 -20.28 -16.07 -0.89
C LEU A 295 -19.63 -16.74 0.33
N LEU A 296 -20.01 -16.29 1.53
CA LEU A 296 -19.61 -16.93 2.78
C LEU A 296 -20.63 -18.01 3.13
N LEU A 297 -20.21 -19.27 3.07
CA LEU A 297 -21.09 -20.43 3.18
C LEU A 297 -20.58 -21.38 4.27
N ASP A 298 -21.47 -21.69 5.22
CA ASP A 298 -21.22 -22.69 6.27
C ASP A 298 -20.92 -24.06 5.62
N GLY A 299 -19.90 -24.75 6.11
CA GLY A 299 -19.44 -26.03 5.53
C GLY A 299 -18.59 -25.91 4.26
N VAL A 300 -18.30 -24.70 3.77
CA VAL A 300 -17.49 -24.48 2.55
C VAL A 300 -16.25 -23.64 2.82
N ASN A 301 -16.40 -22.42 3.32
CA ASN A 301 -15.28 -21.46 3.48
C ASN A 301 -15.30 -20.73 4.83
N ASP A 302 -16.03 -21.31 5.78
CA ASP A 302 -16.20 -20.88 7.16
C ASP A 302 -15.06 -21.36 8.09
N THR A 303 -14.46 -22.52 7.82
CA THR A 303 -13.35 -23.09 8.60
C THR A 303 -12.19 -23.52 7.72
N ALA A 304 -11.01 -23.68 8.33
CA ALA A 304 -9.80 -24.10 7.60
C ALA A 304 -9.98 -25.45 6.89
N ASP A 305 -10.58 -26.43 7.57
CA ASP A 305 -10.78 -27.77 7.01
C ASP A 305 -11.84 -27.78 5.91
N ASN A 306 -12.94 -27.03 6.10
CA ASN A 306 -13.96 -26.89 5.07
C ASN A 306 -13.39 -26.22 3.82
N LEU A 307 -12.57 -25.17 3.97
CA LEU A 307 -11.94 -24.49 2.83
C LEU A 307 -11.00 -25.42 2.05
N LEU A 308 -10.16 -26.21 2.74
CA LEU A 308 -9.29 -27.19 2.09
C LEU A 308 -10.09 -28.28 1.38
N ALA A 309 -11.19 -28.76 1.99
CA ALA A 309 -12.09 -29.71 1.34
C ALA A 309 -12.81 -29.09 0.13
N ALA A 310 -13.21 -27.81 0.19
CA ALA A 310 -13.82 -27.08 -0.90
C ALA A 310 -12.86 -26.90 -2.08
N ILE A 311 -11.57 -26.62 -1.82
CA ILE A 311 -10.53 -26.60 -2.85
C ILE A 311 -10.39 -27.99 -3.49
N LYS A 312 -10.28 -29.04 -2.67
CA LYS A 312 -10.17 -30.43 -3.13
C LYS A 312 -11.34 -30.85 -4.03
N ASN A 313 -12.54 -30.38 -3.71
CA ASN A 313 -13.76 -30.67 -4.46
C ASN A 313 -14.04 -29.65 -5.58
N SER A 314 -13.13 -28.71 -5.85
CA SER A 314 -13.27 -27.66 -6.86
C SER A 314 -14.53 -26.81 -6.74
N HIS A 315 -14.99 -26.53 -5.51
CA HIS A 315 -16.22 -25.79 -5.24
C HIS A 315 -16.23 -24.40 -5.89
N ASP A 316 -17.36 -23.99 -6.48
CA ASP A 316 -17.47 -22.77 -7.30
C ASP A 316 -17.09 -21.49 -6.57
N GLU A 317 -17.46 -21.35 -5.28
CA GLU A 317 -17.14 -20.19 -4.44
C GLU A 317 -15.70 -20.12 -3.91
N VAL A 318 -14.80 -20.98 -4.41
CA VAL A 318 -13.35 -20.84 -4.19
C VAL A 318 -12.76 -20.00 -5.32
N SER A 319 -12.39 -18.75 -5.02
CA SER A 319 -11.80 -17.83 -6.00
C SER A 319 -10.33 -18.16 -6.32
N PRO A 320 -9.78 -17.69 -7.45
CA PRO A 320 -8.34 -17.71 -7.71
C PRO A 320 -7.55 -17.07 -6.57
N SER A 321 -7.95 -15.87 -6.10
CA SER A 321 -7.28 -15.18 -4.99
C SER A 321 -7.24 -16.00 -3.69
N THR A 322 -8.29 -16.77 -3.40
CA THR A 322 -8.33 -17.68 -2.25
C THR A 322 -7.31 -18.82 -2.42
N ILE A 323 -7.14 -19.36 -3.63
CA ILE A 323 -6.13 -20.40 -3.89
C ILE A 323 -4.72 -19.85 -3.69
N PHE A 324 -4.42 -18.64 -4.17
CA PHE A 324 -3.13 -17.99 -3.92
C PHE A 324 -2.88 -17.72 -2.44
N ALA A 325 -3.90 -17.29 -1.69
CA ALA A 325 -3.81 -17.12 -0.24
C ALA A 325 -3.49 -18.45 0.46
N VAL A 326 -4.25 -19.50 0.16
CA VAL A 326 -4.04 -20.84 0.74
C VAL A 326 -2.68 -21.42 0.36
N ALA A 327 -2.25 -21.29 -0.90
CA ALA A 327 -0.93 -21.72 -1.35
C ALA A 327 0.18 -21.03 -0.54
N SER A 328 0.06 -19.71 -0.37
CA SER A 328 1.04 -18.91 0.37
C SER A 328 1.10 -19.30 1.85
N ILE A 329 -0.06 -19.49 2.47
CA ILE A 329 -0.17 -19.95 3.86
C ILE A 329 0.51 -21.32 4.05
N LEU A 330 0.22 -22.28 3.16
CA LEU A 330 0.78 -23.64 3.22
C LEU A 330 2.29 -23.70 2.91
N GLU A 331 2.83 -22.70 2.21
CA GLU A 331 4.28 -22.54 2.00
C GLU A 331 4.95 -21.67 3.08
N GLY A 332 4.19 -21.20 4.08
CA GLY A 332 4.70 -20.37 5.17
C GLY A 332 5.20 -19.00 4.73
N VAL A 333 4.69 -18.47 3.61
CA VAL A 333 5.07 -17.16 3.06
C VAL A 333 3.94 -16.14 3.28
N PRO A 334 4.25 -14.88 3.65
CA PRO A 334 3.22 -13.86 3.81
C PRO A 334 2.40 -13.63 2.54
N PHE A 335 1.07 -13.54 2.69
CA PHE A 335 0.15 -13.19 1.60
C PHE A 335 -0.54 -11.84 1.86
N ILE A 336 -0.51 -10.96 0.86
CA ILE A 336 -1.13 -9.64 0.96
C ILE A 336 -2.14 -9.44 -0.17
N ASN A 337 -3.39 -9.17 0.19
CA ASN A 337 -4.45 -8.86 -0.75
C ASN A 337 -4.54 -7.36 -1.03
N GLY A 338 -4.04 -6.94 -2.18
CA GLY A 338 -4.06 -5.54 -2.64
C GLY A 338 -5.37 -5.13 -3.34
N ALA A 339 -6.32 -6.05 -3.51
CA ALA A 339 -7.61 -5.83 -4.16
C ALA A 339 -8.77 -5.96 -3.14
N PRO A 340 -10.00 -5.51 -3.47
CA PRO A 340 -11.09 -5.45 -2.50
C PRO A 340 -11.88 -6.73 -2.35
N ASN A 341 -11.66 -7.74 -3.20
CA ASN A 341 -12.30 -9.06 -3.06
C ASN A 341 -11.95 -9.69 -1.71
N ASN A 342 -12.85 -10.51 -1.19
CA ASN A 342 -12.71 -11.19 0.10
C ASN A 342 -11.88 -12.49 0.00
N ALA A 343 -10.66 -12.42 -0.54
CA ALA A 343 -9.75 -13.57 -0.66
C ALA A 343 -9.50 -14.26 0.70
N LEU A 344 -9.46 -13.46 1.77
CA LEU A 344 -9.24 -13.89 3.15
C LEU A 344 -10.57 -14.24 3.82
N VAL A 345 -11.28 -15.22 3.27
CA VAL A 345 -12.49 -15.81 3.87
C VAL A 345 -12.20 -16.39 5.26
N PRO A 346 -13.21 -16.60 6.14
CA PRO A 346 -12.99 -17.10 7.50
C PRO A 346 -12.12 -18.36 7.58
N GLY A 347 -12.31 -19.30 6.65
CA GLY A 347 -11.48 -20.50 6.56
C GLY A 347 -10.01 -20.22 6.23
N ALA A 348 -9.71 -19.20 5.41
CA ALA A 348 -8.33 -18.80 5.11
C ALA A 348 -7.67 -18.11 6.30
N ILE A 349 -8.41 -17.31 7.06
CA ILE A 349 -7.94 -16.70 8.31
C ILE A 349 -7.63 -17.79 9.34
N ALA A 350 -8.54 -18.73 9.55
CA ALA A 350 -8.35 -19.86 10.46
C ALA A 350 -7.16 -20.75 10.03
N LEU A 351 -6.95 -20.93 8.71
CA LEU A 351 -5.78 -21.64 8.20
C LEU A 351 -4.48 -20.88 8.49
N ALA A 352 -4.45 -19.56 8.28
CA ALA A 352 -3.29 -18.73 8.58
C ALA A 352 -2.94 -18.74 10.08
N GLU A 353 -3.95 -18.77 10.96
CA GLU A 353 -3.75 -18.96 12.41
C GLU A 353 -3.16 -20.34 12.71
N ARG A 354 -3.70 -21.40 12.09
CA ARG A 354 -3.25 -22.77 12.32
C ARG A 354 -1.81 -23.00 11.87
N GLU A 355 -1.43 -22.49 10.71
CA GLU A 355 -0.09 -22.66 10.15
C GLU A 355 0.90 -21.59 10.66
N GLY A 356 0.43 -20.60 11.43
CA GLY A 356 1.25 -19.49 11.92
C GLY A 356 1.87 -18.64 10.79
N SER A 357 1.15 -18.50 9.68
CA SER A 357 1.55 -17.70 8.50
C SER A 357 0.87 -16.33 8.52
N PHE A 358 1.50 -15.34 7.88
CA PHE A 358 1.02 -13.97 7.89
C PHE A 358 0.13 -13.65 6.70
N ILE A 359 -0.97 -12.95 6.98
CA ILE A 359 -1.89 -12.43 5.98
C ILE A 359 -2.16 -10.95 6.22
N GLY A 360 -2.39 -10.21 5.13
CA GLY A 360 -2.75 -8.80 5.16
C GLY A 360 -3.69 -8.44 4.02
N GLY A 361 -4.50 -7.41 4.20
CA GLY A 361 -5.52 -7.00 3.24
C GLY A 361 -6.58 -6.13 3.93
N ASP A 362 -7.50 -5.50 3.22
CA ASP A 362 -7.75 -5.60 1.77
C ASP A 362 -7.73 -4.22 1.08
N ASP A 363 -7.42 -4.22 -0.22
CA ASP A 363 -7.48 -3.11 -1.18
C ASP A 363 -6.53 -1.91 -0.93
N PHE A 364 -5.67 -1.54 -1.89
CA PHE A 364 -4.70 -0.45 -1.68
C PHE A 364 -5.34 0.92 -1.33
N LYS A 365 -4.91 1.56 -0.25
CA LYS A 365 -5.32 2.92 0.13
C LYS A 365 -4.42 3.97 -0.53
N SER A 366 -4.58 4.17 -1.85
CA SER A 366 -3.73 5.06 -2.67
C SER A 366 -4.13 6.54 -2.62
N GLY A 367 -5.12 6.96 -3.41
CA GLY A 367 -5.50 8.37 -3.62
C GLY A 367 -6.72 8.80 -2.81
N GLN A 368 -7.90 8.79 -3.44
CA GLN A 368 -9.16 9.31 -2.87
C GLN A 368 -9.46 8.78 -1.47
N THR A 369 -9.39 7.47 -1.25
CA THR A 369 -9.73 6.86 0.05
C THR A 369 -8.74 7.25 1.15
N LYS A 370 -7.46 7.45 0.80
CA LYS A 370 -6.43 7.91 1.74
C LYS A 370 -6.78 9.31 2.26
N VAL A 371 -7.12 10.22 1.34
CA VAL A 371 -7.57 11.59 1.67
C VAL A 371 -8.88 11.56 2.47
N LYS A 372 -9.85 10.74 2.07
CA LYS A 372 -11.12 10.56 2.80
C LYS A 372 -10.91 10.14 4.26
N SER A 373 -9.97 9.22 4.50
CA SER A 373 -9.66 8.74 5.87
C SER A 373 -9.12 9.87 6.75
N VAL A 374 -8.28 10.76 6.18
CA VAL A 374 -7.76 11.95 6.88
C VAL A 374 -8.87 12.96 7.14
N LEU A 375 -9.72 13.24 6.15
CA LEU A 375 -10.80 14.23 6.27
C LEU A 375 -11.88 13.78 7.25
N ALA A 376 -12.28 12.50 7.21
CA ALA A 376 -13.26 11.96 8.15
C ALA A 376 -12.75 12.08 9.59
N GLU A 377 -11.49 11.75 9.83
CA GLU A 377 -10.84 11.94 11.13
C GLU A 377 -10.81 13.41 11.54
N TYR A 378 -10.32 14.29 10.67
CA TYR A 378 -10.25 15.74 10.93
C TYR A 378 -11.62 16.32 11.30
N LEU A 379 -12.63 16.09 10.47
CA LEU A 379 -13.97 16.69 10.65
C LEU A 379 -14.59 16.22 11.98
N VAL A 380 -14.61 14.91 12.23
CA VAL A 380 -15.24 14.36 13.44
C VAL A 380 -14.48 14.77 14.71
N ASN A 381 -13.14 14.74 14.70
CA ASN A 381 -12.34 15.16 15.85
C ASN A 381 -12.43 16.67 16.11
N ALA A 382 -12.68 17.48 15.08
CA ALA A 382 -12.95 18.91 15.21
C ALA A 382 -14.39 19.24 15.66
N GLY A 383 -15.23 18.22 15.91
CA GLY A 383 -16.63 18.44 16.28
C GLY A 383 -17.53 18.88 15.12
N ILE A 384 -17.09 18.70 13.88
CA ILE A 384 -17.84 18.98 12.66
C ILE A 384 -18.53 17.67 12.25
N LYS A 385 -19.83 17.70 11.93
CA LYS A 385 -20.62 16.49 11.62
C LYS A 385 -20.78 16.30 10.11
N PRO A 386 -19.99 15.44 9.45
CA PRO A 386 -20.28 15.01 8.08
C PRO A 386 -21.71 14.48 7.94
N ARG A 387 -22.45 15.03 6.98
CA ARG A 387 -23.80 14.63 6.61
C ARG A 387 -23.89 14.01 5.22
N LEU A 388 -23.08 14.49 4.28
CA LEU A 388 -22.98 13.99 2.92
C LEU A 388 -21.51 13.74 2.58
N ILE A 389 -21.25 12.60 1.95
CA ILE A 389 -19.97 12.25 1.34
C ILE A 389 -20.31 11.67 -0.03
N ALA A 390 -20.13 12.44 -1.11
CA ALA A 390 -20.32 11.95 -2.47
C ALA A 390 -18.98 11.81 -3.17
N SER A 391 -18.57 10.58 -3.48
CA SER A 391 -17.25 10.23 -4.02
C SER A 391 -17.34 9.68 -5.45
N TYR A 392 -17.13 10.54 -6.45
CA TYR A 392 -17.11 10.16 -7.86
C TYR A 392 -15.69 9.87 -8.34
N ASN A 393 -15.57 8.89 -9.24
CA ASN A 393 -14.30 8.52 -9.84
C ASN A 393 -14.49 8.15 -11.31
N HIS A 394 -13.51 8.48 -12.14
CA HIS A 394 -13.40 7.90 -13.46
C HIS A 394 -11.94 7.68 -13.88
N LEU A 395 -11.70 6.59 -14.61
CA LEU A 395 -10.39 6.14 -15.05
C LEU A 395 -10.53 5.27 -16.32
N GLY A 396 -9.44 5.16 -17.10
CA GLY A 396 -9.43 4.52 -18.41
C GLY A 396 -8.49 3.32 -18.55
N ASN A 397 -7.82 2.92 -17.48
CA ASN A 397 -6.94 1.75 -17.43
C ASN A 397 -7.74 0.43 -17.29
N ASN A 398 -7.03 -0.70 -17.22
CA ASN A 398 -7.66 -2.01 -17.13
C ASN A 398 -8.45 -2.22 -15.82
N ASP A 399 -8.08 -1.56 -14.72
CA ASP A 399 -8.86 -1.59 -13.49
C ASP A 399 -10.25 -0.99 -13.72
N GLY A 400 -10.32 0.21 -14.30
CA GLY A 400 -11.59 0.83 -14.69
C GLY A 400 -12.41 -0.04 -15.64
N LYS A 401 -11.76 -0.69 -16.62
CA LYS A 401 -12.43 -1.61 -17.56
C LYS A 401 -13.06 -2.79 -16.82
N ASN A 402 -12.34 -3.42 -15.89
CA ASN A 402 -12.85 -4.54 -15.10
C ASN A 402 -13.99 -4.11 -14.15
N LEU A 403 -13.85 -2.97 -13.48
CA LEU A 403 -14.84 -2.40 -12.56
C LEU A 403 -16.12 -1.87 -13.23
N SER A 404 -16.23 -1.94 -14.55
CA SER A 404 -17.46 -1.60 -15.27
C SER A 404 -18.60 -2.59 -15.05
N ALA A 405 -18.31 -3.81 -14.59
CA ALA A 405 -19.31 -4.81 -14.24
C ALA A 405 -19.79 -4.64 -12.78
N PRO A 406 -21.12 -4.75 -12.53
CA PRO A 406 -21.68 -4.51 -11.19
C PRO A 406 -21.08 -5.37 -10.07
N ALA A 407 -20.80 -6.66 -10.32
CA ALA A 407 -20.30 -7.58 -9.30
C ALA A 407 -18.87 -7.22 -8.83
N GLN A 408 -17.99 -6.82 -9.76
CA GLN A 408 -16.64 -6.37 -9.45
C GLN A 408 -16.65 -4.95 -8.85
N PHE A 409 -17.55 -4.08 -9.31
CA PHE A 409 -17.77 -2.77 -8.70
C PHE A 409 -18.20 -2.89 -7.24
N ARG A 410 -19.09 -3.83 -6.92
CA ARG A 410 -19.61 -4.06 -5.56
C ARG A 410 -18.48 -4.30 -4.55
N SER A 411 -17.46 -5.08 -4.90
CA SER A 411 -16.26 -5.27 -4.06
C SER A 411 -15.62 -3.93 -3.69
N LYS A 412 -15.41 -3.07 -4.69
CA LYS A 412 -14.75 -1.76 -4.52
C LYS A 412 -15.65 -0.74 -3.82
N GLU A 413 -16.96 -0.85 -3.98
CA GLU A 413 -17.94 -0.01 -3.28
C GLU A 413 -17.88 -0.27 -1.77
N ILE A 414 -17.89 -1.55 -1.36
CA ILE A 414 -17.84 -1.96 0.05
C ILE A 414 -16.59 -1.41 0.73
N SER A 415 -15.39 -1.68 0.16
CA SER A 415 -14.11 -1.24 0.76
C SER A 415 -13.96 0.29 0.83
N LYS A 416 -14.56 1.02 -0.11
CA LYS A 416 -14.52 2.50 -0.13
C LYS A 416 -15.55 3.15 0.80
N ALA A 417 -16.63 2.45 1.12
CA ALA A 417 -17.69 2.93 2.00
C ALA A 417 -17.27 2.83 3.46
N SER A 418 -16.69 1.70 3.86
CA SER A 418 -16.42 1.35 5.26
C SER A 418 -15.40 2.25 5.98
N VAL A 419 -14.66 3.09 5.25
CA VAL A 419 -13.52 3.85 5.82
C VAL A 419 -13.91 4.99 6.76
N VAL A 420 -15.20 5.30 6.87
CA VAL A 420 -15.72 6.35 7.76
C VAL A 420 -16.47 5.78 8.96
N ASP A 421 -16.73 4.47 8.99
CA ASP A 421 -17.62 3.84 9.96
C ASP A 421 -17.09 3.95 11.40
N ASP A 422 -15.78 3.77 11.61
CA ASP A 422 -15.16 3.85 12.93
C ASP A 422 -15.13 5.28 13.48
N MET A 423 -15.00 6.30 12.61
CA MET A 423 -15.10 7.71 13.00
C MET A 423 -16.53 8.12 13.32
N VAL A 424 -17.51 7.64 12.56
CA VAL A 424 -18.93 7.86 12.90
C VAL A 424 -19.27 7.22 14.25
N ALA A 425 -18.83 5.98 14.46
CA ALA A 425 -19.10 5.24 15.70
C ALA A 425 -18.38 5.81 16.93
N SER A 426 -17.27 6.52 16.76
CA SER A 426 -16.48 7.07 17.88
C SER A 426 -17.14 8.28 18.55
N ASN A 427 -18.03 9.00 17.86
CA ASN A 427 -18.57 10.28 18.33
C ASN A 427 -20.10 10.27 18.45
N HIS A 428 -20.58 9.80 19.61
CA HIS A 428 -22.00 9.75 19.95
C HIS A 428 -22.66 11.13 20.18
N LEU A 429 -21.87 12.21 20.25
CA LEU A 429 -22.42 13.57 20.34
C LEU A 429 -22.87 14.07 18.97
N LEU A 430 -22.14 13.70 17.92
CA LEU A 430 -22.49 14.05 16.54
C LEU A 430 -23.48 13.06 15.95
N TYR A 431 -23.30 11.77 16.17
CA TYR A 431 -24.11 10.71 15.57
C TYR A 431 -24.94 9.97 16.61
N LYS A 432 -26.27 10.06 16.48
CA LYS A 432 -27.19 9.43 17.44
C LYS A 432 -27.28 7.93 17.21
N LYS A 433 -27.60 7.19 18.27
CA LYS A 433 -27.99 5.78 18.16
C LYS A 433 -29.37 5.68 17.48
N LEU A 434 -29.54 4.70 16.60
CA LEU A 434 -30.84 4.41 15.99
C LEU A 434 -31.69 3.56 16.94
N ASP A 435 -33.02 3.76 16.91
CA ASP A 435 -33.97 2.96 17.70
C ASP A 435 -33.94 1.48 17.29
N LYS A 436 -33.70 1.21 16.00
CA LYS A 436 -33.56 -0.12 15.42
C LYS A 436 -32.33 -0.16 14.52
N LYS A 437 -31.53 -1.22 14.65
CA LYS A 437 -30.43 -1.51 13.72
C LYS A 437 -31.01 -1.64 12.31
N LYS A 438 -30.38 -1.02 11.31
CA LYS A 438 -30.73 -1.26 9.90
C LYS A 438 -30.49 -2.74 9.55
N ALA A 439 -31.20 -3.24 8.55
CA ALA A 439 -30.95 -4.58 8.04
C ALA A 439 -29.54 -4.68 7.44
N ASP A 440 -28.93 -5.85 7.54
CA ASP A 440 -27.74 -6.19 6.77
C ASP A 440 -28.10 -6.18 5.26
N SER A 441 -27.12 -6.00 4.38
CA SER A 441 -27.37 -6.04 2.94
C SER A 441 -27.88 -7.42 2.50
N ALA A 442 -28.64 -7.46 1.39
CA ALA A 442 -29.21 -8.71 0.88
C ALA A 442 -28.16 -9.78 0.54
N ASP A 443 -26.95 -9.35 0.17
CA ASP A 443 -25.79 -10.20 -0.10
C ASP A 443 -25.04 -10.63 1.19
N GLY A 444 -25.39 -10.07 2.35
CA GLY A 444 -24.77 -10.37 3.65
C GLY A 444 -23.40 -9.72 3.89
N PHE A 445 -22.85 -9.01 2.90
CA PHE A 445 -21.48 -8.47 2.97
C PHE A 445 -21.37 -7.16 3.78
N VAL A 446 -22.46 -6.40 3.90
CA VAL A 446 -22.49 -5.13 4.65
C VAL A 446 -23.42 -5.28 5.84
N LYS A 447 -22.87 -5.03 7.05
CA LYS A 447 -23.66 -5.04 8.28
C LYS A 447 -24.47 -3.75 8.42
N GLY A 448 -25.71 -3.88 8.85
CA GLY A 448 -26.58 -2.74 9.05
C GLY A 448 -26.11 -1.82 10.18
N ALA A 449 -26.20 -0.51 9.98
CA ALA A 449 -25.75 0.47 10.97
C ALA A 449 -26.67 0.50 12.21
N SER A 450 -26.08 0.74 13.37
CA SER A 450 -26.79 0.95 14.66
C SER A 450 -26.83 2.42 15.09
N THR A 451 -26.18 3.31 14.35
CA THR A 451 -26.12 4.76 14.59
C THR A 451 -26.45 5.51 13.30
N GLU A 452 -26.76 6.79 13.41
CA GLU A 452 -26.79 7.71 12.28
C GLU A 452 -25.47 7.62 11.50
N THR A 453 -25.57 7.64 10.18
CA THR A 453 -24.42 7.69 9.27
C THR A 453 -24.61 8.89 8.33
N PRO A 454 -23.53 9.45 7.76
CA PRO A 454 -23.66 10.35 6.62
C PRO A 454 -24.30 9.60 5.44
N ASP A 455 -24.95 10.35 4.55
CA ASP A 455 -25.27 9.84 3.22
C ASP A 455 -23.94 9.67 2.47
N HIS A 456 -23.63 8.43 2.06
CA HIS A 456 -22.36 8.10 1.44
C HIS A 456 -22.58 7.43 0.10
N CYS A 457 -22.19 8.11 -0.98
CA CYS A 457 -22.30 7.60 -2.35
C CYS A 457 -20.91 7.42 -2.95
N ILE A 458 -20.69 6.29 -3.62
CA ILE A 458 -19.45 6.00 -4.35
C ILE A 458 -19.80 5.66 -5.78
N VAL A 459 -19.14 6.32 -6.72
CA VAL A 459 -19.32 6.09 -8.15
C VAL A 459 -17.96 5.87 -8.80
N ILE A 460 -17.87 4.86 -9.66
CA ILE A 460 -16.72 4.62 -10.54
C ILE A 460 -17.23 4.44 -11.97
N LYS A 461 -16.64 5.16 -12.92
CA LYS A 461 -16.95 5.06 -14.35
C LYS A 461 -15.70 4.78 -15.17
N TYR A 462 -15.86 3.92 -16.17
CA TYR A 462 -14.81 3.62 -17.14
C TYR A 462 -14.83 4.66 -18.27
N LEU A 463 -13.77 5.45 -18.39
CA LEU A 463 -13.58 6.44 -19.45
C LEU A 463 -12.20 6.24 -20.09
N PRO A 464 -12.11 5.51 -21.23
CA PRO A 464 -10.84 5.06 -21.81
C PRO A 464 -9.79 6.17 -22.01
N ALA A 465 -10.23 7.37 -22.41
CA ALA A 465 -9.35 8.51 -22.68
C ALA A 465 -8.54 8.96 -21.45
N CYS A 466 -8.96 8.62 -20.24
CA CYS A 466 -8.23 8.97 -19.03
C CYS A 466 -6.99 8.11 -18.77
N GLY A 467 -6.90 6.91 -19.36
CA GLY A 467 -5.83 5.96 -19.07
C GLY A 467 -5.66 5.71 -17.57
N ASP A 468 -4.41 5.69 -17.10
CA ASP A 468 -4.06 5.52 -15.69
C ASP A 468 -4.26 6.77 -14.82
N SER A 469 -4.46 7.93 -15.47
CA SER A 469 -4.76 9.19 -14.81
C SER A 469 -6.22 9.18 -14.33
N LYS A 470 -6.44 8.62 -13.15
CA LYS A 470 -7.73 8.59 -12.46
C LYS A 470 -8.10 9.99 -11.98
N LYS A 471 -9.36 10.38 -12.16
CA LYS A 471 -9.93 11.61 -11.60
C LYS A 471 -10.88 11.24 -10.48
N ALA A 472 -10.71 11.89 -9.33
CA ALA A 472 -11.53 11.72 -8.15
C ALA A 472 -12.18 13.06 -7.79
N ILE A 473 -13.49 13.05 -7.57
CA ILE A 473 -14.26 14.23 -7.23
C ILE A 473 -15.04 13.89 -5.97
N ASP A 474 -14.79 14.61 -4.89
CA ASP A 474 -15.46 14.39 -3.62
C ASP A 474 -16.18 15.66 -3.17
N ASP A 475 -17.42 15.50 -2.71
CA ASP A 475 -18.22 16.54 -2.09
C ASP A 475 -18.56 16.11 -0.66
N TYR A 476 -18.08 16.89 0.31
CA TYR A 476 -18.37 16.73 1.72
C TYR A 476 -19.25 17.89 2.17
N THR A 477 -20.46 17.60 2.64
CA THR A 477 -21.29 18.58 3.34
C THR A 477 -21.44 18.18 4.80
N SER A 478 -21.16 19.11 5.71
CA SER A 478 -21.18 18.90 7.15
C SER A 478 -22.06 19.92 7.86
N GLU A 479 -22.67 19.51 8.97
CA GLU A 479 -23.32 20.39 9.92
C GLU A 479 -22.28 21.00 10.87
N ILE A 480 -22.41 22.30 11.14
CA ILE A 480 -21.60 23.07 12.10
C ILE A 480 -22.52 23.83 13.08
N GLY A 481 -21.91 24.61 13.99
CA GLY A 481 -22.62 25.33 15.05
C GLY A 481 -23.84 26.13 14.55
N MET A 482 -24.88 26.19 15.40
CA MET A 482 -26.10 26.96 15.17
C MET A 482 -26.87 26.62 13.87
N GLY A 483 -26.72 25.39 13.36
CA GLY A 483 -27.38 24.93 12.14
C GLY A 483 -26.70 25.39 10.84
N GLY A 484 -25.49 25.94 10.94
CA GLY A 484 -24.67 26.27 9.78
C GLY A 484 -24.21 25.03 9.01
N GLN A 485 -23.72 25.25 7.79
CA GLN A 485 -23.18 24.21 6.93
C GLN A 485 -21.75 24.54 6.50
N ASN A 486 -20.93 23.50 6.37
CA ASN A 486 -19.61 23.56 5.74
C ASN A 486 -19.59 22.60 4.55
N THR A 487 -19.12 23.08 3.39
CA THR A 487 -18.97 22.27 2.18
C THR A 487 -17.53 22.27 1.71
N LEU A 488 -16.98 21.09 1.43
CA LEU A 488 -15.66 20.89 0.84
C LEU A 488 -15.81 20.13 -0.48
N ALA A 489 -15.43 20.77 -1.58
CA ALA A 489 -15.34 20.14 -2.90
C ALA A 489 -13.87 19.88 -3.23
N ILE A 490 -13.53 18.63 -3.50
CA ILE A 490 -12.15 18.20 -3.77
C ILE A 490 -12.08 17.59 -5.16
N TYR A 491 -11.16 18.10 -5.97
CA TYR A 491 -10.80 17.54 -7.26
C TYR A 491 -9.36 17.02 -7.21
N ASN A 492 -9.19 15.70 -7.34
CA ASN A 492 -7.90 15.04 -7.23
C ASN A 492 -7.60 14.23 -8.50
N VAL A 493 -6.51 14.58 -9.18
CA VAL A 493 -5.98 13.83 -10.32
C VAL A 493 -4.87 12.91 -9.81
N CYS A 494 -5.15 11.60 -9.83
CA CYS A 494 -4.28 10.55 -9.33
C CYS A 494 -3.70 9.76 -10.51
N GLN A 495 -2.38 9.68 -10.63
CA GLN A 495 -1.76 8.61 -11.41
C GLN A 495 -1.82 7.33 -10.57
N ASP A 496 -2.81 6.48 -10.83
CA ASP A 496 -3.22 5.43 -9.88
C ASP A 496 -2.09 4.44 -9.61
N SER A 497 -1.38 4.03 -10.65
CA SER A 497 -0.26 3.08 -10.54
C SER A 497 0.96 3.67 -9.83
N LEU A 498 1.24 4.96 -10.04
CA LEU A 498 2.33 5.66 -9.34
C LEU A 498 2.01 5.91 -7.86
N LEU A 499 0.73 5.98 -7.47
CA LEU A 499 0.33 6.01 -6.07
C LEU A 499 0.27 4.62 -5.43
N ALA A 500 -0.07 3.58 -6.19
CA ALA A 500 -0.17 2.21 -5.69
C ALA A 500 1.21 1.53 -5.54
N THR A 501 2.14 1.80 -6.46
CA THR A 501 3.47 1.17 -6.48
C THR A 501 4.25 1.35 -5.16
N PRO A 502 4.35 2.55 -4.57
CA PRO A 502 5.02 2.71 -3.29
C PRO A 502 4.34 1.98 -2.13
N LEU A 503 3.01 1.82 -2.18
CA LEU A 503 2.27 1.03 -1.17
C LEU A 503 2.61 -0.45 -1.26
N ILE A 504 2.77 -1.00 -2.47
CA ILE A 504 3.19 -2.38 -2.68
C ILE A 504 4.58 -2.62 -2.08
N ILE A 505 5.49 -1.65 -2.26
CA ILE A 505 6.81 -1.67 -1.64
C ILE A 505 6.66 -1.68 -0.12
N ASP A 506 5.96 -0.71 0.46
CA ASP A 506 5.77 -0.59 1.92
C ASP A 506 5.16 -1.87 2.52
N LEU A 507 4.14 -2.43 1.86
CA LEU A 507 3.48 -3.68 2.26
C LEU A 507 4.46 -4.85 2.29
N CYS A 508 5.29 -5.01 1.25
CA CYS A 508 6.30 -6.05 1.19
C CYS A 508 7.36 -5.88 2.28
N LEU A 509 7.92 -4.67 2.43
CA LEU A 509 8.98 -4.41 3.41
C LEU A 509 8.51 -4.62 4.84
N LEU A 510 7.30 -4.15 5.16
CA LEU A 510 6.74 -4.31 6.50
C LEU A 510 6.35 -5.75 6.77
N ALA A 511 5.73 -6.46 5.81
CA ALA A 511 5.40 -7.87 6.00
C ALA A 511 6.66 -8.73 6.22
N GLU A 512 7.74 -8.47 5.47
CA GLU A 512 9.04 -9.09 5.69
C GLU A 512 9.55 -8.81 7.11
N LEU A 513 9.59 -7.54 7.53
CA LEU A 513 10.05 -7.17 8.87
C LEU A 513 9.23 -7.87 9.97
N MET A 514 7.91 -7.96 9.83
CA MET A 514 7.06 -8.65 10.81
C MET A 514 7.38 -10.14 10.93
N THR A 515 7.95 -10.77 9.90
CA THR A 515 8.39 -12.17 9.98
C THR A 515 9.60 -12.39 10.89
N ARG A 516 10.36 -11.31 11.16
CA ARG A 516 11.54 -11.30 12.03
C ARG A 516 11.29 -10.77 13.45
N VAL A 517 10.07 -10.32 13.73
CA VAL A 517 9.69 -9.84 15.06
C VAL A 517 8.88 -10.90 15.79
N THR A 518 9.38 -11.27 16.96
CA THR A 518 8.69 -12.13 17.92
C THR A 518 8.60 -11.42 19.27
N TYR A 519 7.70 -11.86 20.14
CA TYR A 519 7.58 -11.28 21.47
C TYR A 519 7.23 -12.36 22.49
N LYS A 520 7.36 -12.04 23.77
CA LYS A 520 6.81 -12.84 24.86
C LYS A 520 6.32 -11.94 25.99
N GLU A 521 5.34 -12.43 26.75
CA GLU A 521 4.96 -11.80 28.01
C GLU A 521 5.99 -12.15 29.10
N GLU A 522 6.23 -11.23 30.04
CA GLU A 522 7.11 -11.48 31.18
C GLU A 522 6.72 -12.76 31.93
N GLY A 523 7.72 -13.60 32.24
CA GLY A 523 7.52 -14.91 32.86
C GLY A 523 7.30 -16.07 31.86
N SER A 524 7.03 -15.77 30.58
CA SER A 524 7.00 -16.79 29.52
C SER A 524 8.42 -17.19 29.12
N LYS A 525 8.62 -18.47 28.79
CA LYS A 525 9.94 -18.99 28.37
C LYS A 525 10.20 -18.75 26.89
N ASP A 526 9.19 -18.98 26.06
CA ASP A 526 9.33 -19.01 24.61
C ASP A 526 8.82 -17.72 23.97
N PHE A 527 9.51 -17.27 22.93
CA PHE A 527 9.05 -16.19 22.07
C PHE A 527 8.01 -16.72 21.09
N GLU A 528 6.90 -16.00 20.97
CA GLU A 528 5.84 -16.26 20.00
C GLU A 528 5.85 -15.24 18.86
N ARG A 529 5.29 -15.64 17.72
CA ARG A 529 5.10 -14.75 16.58
C ARG A 529 3.99 -13.74 16.87
N LEU A 530 4.02 -12.65 16.13
CA LEU A 530 2.85 -11.77 16.02
C LEU A 530 1.64 -12.55 15.50
N TYR A 531 0.46 -12.05 15.81
CA TYR A 531 -0.78 -12.64 15.31
C TYR A 531 -0.84 -12.62 13.77
N SER A 532 -1.40 -13.68 13.17
CA SER A 532 -1.37 -13.95 11.72
C SER A 532 -1.93 -12.81 10.85
N VAL A 533 -2.94 -12.07 11.32
CA VAL A 533 -3.45 -10.89 10.61
C VAL A 533 -2.60 -9.66 10.92
N LEU A 534 -1.85 -9.18 9.93
CA LEU A 534 -0.92 -8.06 10.06
C LEU A 534 -1.64 -6.70 10.07
N GLY A 535 -2.24 -6.34 11.20
CA GLY A 535 -2.94 -5.07 11.39
C GLY A 535 -2.05 -3.82 11.20
N LEU A 536 -0.73 -3.93 11.35
CA LEU A 536 0.20 -2.81 11.11
C LEU A 536 0.32 -2.41 9.63
N LEU A 537 -0.22 -3.22 8.70
CA LEU A 537 -0.29 -2.88 7.28
C LEU A 537 -1.46 -1.95 6.93
N SER A 538 -2.33 -1.65 7.90
CA SER A 538 -3.60 -0.93 7.68
C SER A 538 -3.45 0.47 7.06
N TYR A 539 -2.29 1.12 7.24
CA TYR A 539 -2.02 2.43 6.63
C TYR A 539 -2.09 2.39 5.10
N MET A 540 -1.73 1.24 4.50
CA MET A 540 -1.70 1.03 3.05
C MET A 540 -2.98 0.37 2.52
N LEU A 541 -3.97 0.03 3.36
CA LEU A 541 -5.13 -0.80 3.02
C LEU A 541 -6.46 -0.12 3.37
N LYS A 542 -7.44 -0.17 2.46
CA LYS A 542 -8.74 0.53 2.61
C LYS A 542 -9.64 -0.18 3.60
N ALA A 543 -9.72 -1.50 3.54
CA ALA A 543 -10.55 -2.32 4.41
C ALA A 543 -9.66 -3.25 5.22
N PRO A 544 -8.92 -2.74 6.22
CA PRO A 544 -7.94 -3.53 6.94
C PRO A 544 -8.59 -4.70 7.67
N LEU A 545 -8.07 -5.90 7.42
CA LEU A 545 -8.42 -7.09 8.16
C LEU A 545 -7.94 -6.94 9.61
N THR A 546 -8.72 -7.49 10.54
CA THR A 546 -8.42 -7.44 11.97
C THR A 546 -8.62 -8.79 12.62
N LYS A 547 -8.05 -8.96 13.82
CA LYS A 547 -8.32 -10.12 14.66
C LYS A 547 -9.83 -10.29 14.85
N PRO A 548 -10.39 -11.50 14.67
CA PRO A 548 -11.82 -11.75 14.87
C PRO A 548 -12.33 -11.13 16.19
N GLY A 549 -13.45 -10.42 16.11
CA GLY A 549 -14.05 -9.69 17.23
C GLY A 549 -13.45 -8.31 17.54
N ARG A 550 -12.41 -7.87 16.81
CA ARG A 550 -11.92 -6.48 16.88
C ARG A 550 -12.43 -5.69 15.67
N PRO A 551 -12.87 -4.42 15.87
CA PRO A 551 -13.25 -3.57 14.74
C PRO A 551 -12.01 -3.01 14.02
N PRO A 552 -12.10 -2.73 12.71
CA PRO A 552 -11.07 -2.00 11.98
C PRO A 552 -10.93 -0.57 12.46
N ILE A 553 -9.73 -0.02 12.32
CA ILE A 553 -9.42 1.41 12.52
C ILE A 553 -9.01 1.96 11.16
N ASN A 554 -9.75 2.94 10.63
CA ASN A 554 -9.47 3.52 9.32
C ASN A 554 -8.79 4.90 9.37
N SER A 555 -8.88 5.57 10.52
CA SER A 555 -8.14 6.82 10.79
C SER A 555 -6.66 6.65 10.43
N LEU A 556 -6.23 7.43 9.43
CA LEU A 556 -4.90 7.26 8.83
C LEU A 556 -3.79 7.64 9.82
N ASN A 557 -4.02 8.66 10.66
CA ASN A 557 -3.06 9.09 11.65
C ASN A 557 -2.89 8.03 12.74
N ARG A 558 -3.99 7.46 13.26
CA ARG A 558 -3.94 6.36 14.24
C ARG A 558 -3.21 5.13 13.70
N GLN A 559 -3.45 4.79 12.43
CA GLN A 559 -2.72 3.70 11.76
C GLN A 559 -1.21 3.97 11.69
N ARG A 560 -0.81 5.21 11.33
CA ARG A 560 0.61 5.60 11.30
C ARG A 560 1.23 5.59 12.69
N GLN A 561 0.57 6.16 13.69
CA GLN A 561 1.04 6.18 15.07
C GLN A 561 1.21 4.78 15.65
N ALA A 562 0.32 3.84 15.31
CA ALA A 562 0.47 2.44 15.73
C ALA A 562 1.74 1.80 15.16
N LEU A 563 2.06 2.06 13.88
CA LEU A 563 3.31 1.59 13.27
C LEU A 563 4.54 2.24 13.93
N GLU A 564 4.55 3.56 14.10
CA GLU A 564 5.65 4.26 14.76
C GLU A 564 5.85 3.79 16.21
N ALA A 565 4.77 3.60 16.97
CA ALA A 565 4.83 3.08 18.33
C ALA A 565 5.39 1.65 18.37
N PHE A 566 5.00 0.80 17.42
CA PHE A 566 5.55 -0.56 17.31
C PHE A 566 7.05 -0.56 17.01
N LEU A 567 7.50 0.24 16.04
CA LEU A 567 8.92 0.35 15.70
C LEU A 567 9.74 0.88 16.89
N ARG A 568 9.20 1.85 17.64
CA ARG A 568 9.82 2.36 18.88
C ARG A 568 9.85 1.30 19.99
N ALA A 569 8.79 0.52 20.16
CA ALA A 569 8.75 -0.56 21.15
C ALA A 569 9.82 -1.63 20.88
N CYS A 570 10.11 -1.92 19.61
CA CYS A 570 11.22 -2.81 19.22
C CYS A 570 12.61 -2.28 19.59
N LEU A 571 12.74 -0.99 19.93
CA LEU A 571 13.94 -0.33 20.45
C LEU A 571 13.83 0.04 21.93
N ALA A 572 12.85 -0.51 22.65
CA ALA A 572 12.54 -0.17 24.04
C ALA A 572 12.24 1.32 24.28
N LEU A 573 11.78 2.05 23.25
CA LEU A 573 11.37 3.44 23.34
C LEU A 573 9.86 3.55 23.53
N GLN A 574 9.43 4.46 24.40
CA GLN A 574 8.01 4.79 24.56
C GLN A 574 7.47 5.53 23.32
N PRO A 575 6.15 5.47 23.04
CA PRO A 575 5.52 6.25 21.99
C PRO A 575 5.85 7.74 22.13
N SER A 576 6.00 8.43 21.00
CA SER A 576 6.28 9.87 21.00
C SER A 576 5.13 10.63 21.68
N SER A 577 5.48 11.63 22.49
CA SER A 577 4.53 12.50 23.17
C SER A 577 5.02 13.95 23.09
N ASP A 578 4.13 14.86 22.75
CA ASP A 578 4.40 16.30 22.74
C ASP A 578 3.97 16.97 24.03
N LEU A 579 3.56 16.19 25.06
CA LEU A 579 3.08 16.73 26.32
C LEU A 579 4.05 17.76 26.89
N VAL A 580 5.34 17.43 26.94
CA VAL A 580 6.39 18.31 27.46
C VAL A 580 6.48 19.61 26.67
N ASN A 581 6.50 19.52 25.35
CA ASN A 581 6.63 20.67 24.45
C ASN A 581 5.44 21.63 24.58
N PHE A 582 4.22 21.10 24.75
CA PHE A 582 3.01 21.92 24.88
C PHE A 582 2.70 22.38 26.31
N THR A 583 3.19 21.69 27.33
CA THR A 583 2.92 22.03 28.74
C THR A 583 4.05 22.79 29.42
N GLN A 584 5.23 22.86 28.79
CA GLN A 584 6.45 23.43 29.39
C GLN A 584 6.81 22.78 30.73
N LEU A 585 6.39 21.52 30.94
CA LEU A 585 6.78 20.76 32.11
C LEU A 585 8.30 20.62 32.13
N ASN A 586 8.90 20.94 33.26
CA ASN A 586 10.32 20.73 33.45
C ASN A 586 10.58 19.24 33.72
N VAL A 587 10.83 18.50 32.66
CA VAL A 587 11.24 17.09 32.68
C VAL A 587 12.67 16.91 32.18
N GLN A 588 13.51 17.95 32.31
CA GLN A 588 14.94 17.75 32.09
C GLN A 588 15.43 16.64 33.03
N ALA A 589 16.04 15.62 32.44
CA ALA A 589 16.70 14.52 33.13
C ALA A 589 18.06 14.96 33.67
#